data_AF-A0A0F4PX86-F1
#
_entry.id   AF-A0A0F4PX86-F1
#
_cell.length_a   1.000
_cell.length_b   1.000
_cell.length_c   1.000
_cell.angle_alpha   90.00
_cell.angle_beta   90.00
_cell.angle_gamma   90.00
#
_symmetry.space_group_name_H-M   'P 1'
#
loop_
_entity.id
_entity.type
_entity.pdbx_description
1 polymer ?
#
loop_
_entity_poly.entity_id
_entity_poly.type
_entity_poly.pdbx_seq_one_letter_code
_entity_poly.pdbx_strand_id
1 'polypeptide(L)'
;MERPEHNLHSWQQIYDISHNCYLLVVQTHVLDKIAALTSQRQKGTLVRYLIFLLFSFSLHAQLVIDETTQNYAVSADAPDGLLHALNSASPVKRDNKVVHGYTYYDIRWQFWFDSKSRQCDINKVTTTLELEYTLPQLTDSTESVKKAWSQWFSYLAEHEHEHGRMIKAMAQRIDEQLEAIPELGSCRVIEQQAALIGNALKQELAQQLQAYDEQTNHGRTEKAWLVDHLQATPN
;
A
#
# COMPACT_ATOMS: atom_id res chain seq x y z
N MET A 1 6.40 -8.96 35.83
CA MET A 1 5.20 -9.03 34.97
C MET A 1 5.70 -8.77 33.55
N GLU A 2 6.17 -9.84 32.91
CA GLU A 2 6.82 -9.78 31.59
C GLU A 2 5.75 -9.61 30.51
N ARG A 3 5.99 -8.69 29.59
CA ARG A 3 5.10 -8.32 28.48
C ARG A 3 5.58 -9.06 27.23
N PRO A 4 4.71 -9.61 26.37
CA PRO A 4 5.17 -10.42 25.24
C PRO A 4 5.84 -9.54 24.18
N GLU A 5 7.01 -9.97 23.70
CA GLU A 5 7.63 -9.44 22.49
C GLU A 5 6.81 -9.90 21.27
N HIS A 6 6.17 -8.96 20.58
CA HIS A 6 5.56 -9.22 19.28
C HIS A 6 6.59 -8.91 18.19
N ASN A 7 7.03 -9.97 17.51
CA ASN A 7 8.07 -9.98 16.49
C ASN A 7 7.51 -9.46 15.14
N LEU A 8 8.20 -8.48 14.54
CA LEU A 8 7.90 -7.91 13.21
C LEU A 8 7.85 -8.97 12.08
N HIS A 9 8.39 -10.17 12.29
CA HIS A 9 8.24 -11.30 11.37
C HIS A 9 6.78 -11.80 11.20
N SER A 10 5.83 -11.45 12.08
CA SER A 10 4.47 -11.99 11.96
C SER A 10 3.67 -11.41 10.80
N TRP A 11 3.95 -10.18 10.36
CA TRP A 11 3.18 -9.53 9.29
C TRP A 11 3.53 -10.06 7.90
N GLN A 12 4.81 -10.32 7.63
CA GLN A 12 5.25 -11.02 6.40
C GLN A 12 4.75 -12.46 6.36
N GLN A 13 4.69 -13.14 7.50
CA GLN A 13 4.20 -14.52 7.59
C GLN A 13 2.68 -14.61 7.36
N ILE A 14 1.90 -13.61 7.77
CA ILE A 14 0.45 -13.51 7.45
C ILE A 14 0.24 -13.22 5.95
N TYR A 15 1.10 -12.38 5.35
CA TYR A 15 1.07 -12.10 3.91
C TYR A 15 1.37 -13.37 3.07
N ASP A 16 2.38 -14.16 3.46
CA ASP A 16 2.73 -15.42 2.79
C ASP A 16 1.67 -16.53 2.97
N ILE A 17 1.00 -16.61 4.13
CA ILE A 17 -0.07 -17.60 4.37
C ILE A 17 -1.31 -17.30 3.51
N SER A 18 -1.62 -16.02 3.27
CA SER A 18 -2.74 -15.62 2.40
C SER A 18 -2.49 -15.92 0.91
N HIS A 19 -1.25 -15.76 0.44
CA HIS A 19 -0.86 -16.11 -0.94
C HIS A 19 -0.82 -17.64 -1.17
N ASN A 20 -0.45 -18.43 -0.15
CA ASN A 20 -0.37 -19.89 -0.30
C ASN A 20 -1.73 -20.61 -0.22
N CYS A 21 -2.76 -20.01 0.42
CA CYS A 21 -4.11 -20.59 0.43
C CYS A 21 -4.83 -20.45 -0.92
N TYR A 22 -4.52 -19.42 -1.73
CA TYR A 22 -5.13 -19.25 -3.05
C TYR A 22 -4.61 -20.22 -4.11
N LEU A 23 -3.39 -20.76 -3.93
CA LEU A 23 -2.81 -21.73 -4.87
C LEU A 23 -3.34 -23.16 -4.69
N LEU A 24 -4.00 -23.48 -3.57
CA LEU A 24 -4.47 -24.84 -3.25
C LEU A 24 -5.95 -25.11 -3.59
N VAL A 25 -6.76 -24.09 -3.86
CA VAL A 25 -8.19 -24.30 -4.21
C VAL A 25 -8.40 -24.52 -5.72
N VAL A 26 -7.41 -24.23 -6.57
CA VAL A 26 -7.55 -24.36 -8.04
C VAL A 26 -7.06 -25.72 -8.58
N GLN A 27 -6.59 -26.65 -7.74
CA GLN A 27 -5.98 -27.91 -8.22
C GLN A 27 -6.80 -29.20 -8.09
N THR A 28 -8.01 -29.22 -7.54
CA THR A 28 -8.69 -30.51 -7.24
C THR A 28 -9.85 -30.94 -8.15
N HIS A 29 -10.20 -30.21 -9.21
CA HIS A 29 -11.28 -30.62 -10.13
C HIS A 29 -10.86 -31.05 -11.54
N VAL A 30 -9.56 -31.09 -11.85
CA VAL A 30 -9.08 -31.42 -13.21
C VAL A 30 -8.59 -32.86 -13.34
N LEU A 31 -8.22 -33.55 -12.25
CA LEU A 31 -7.58 -34.86 -12.35
C LEU A 31 -8.54 -36.05 -12.41
N ASP A 32 -9.80 -35.92 -11.97
CA ASP A 32 -10.75 -37.05 -11.97
C ASP A 32 -11.38 -37.35 -13.33
N LYS A 33 -11.26 -36.44 -14.31
CA LYS A 33 -11.81 -36.67 -15.67
C LYS A 33 -10.81 -37.24 -16.68
N ILE A 34 -9.52 -37.29 -16.35
CA ILE A 34 -8.48 -37.78 -17.29
C ILE A 34 -8.34 -39.31 -17.23
N ALA A 35 -8.68 -39.95 -16.11
CA ALA A 35 -8.57 -41.41 -15.96
C ALA A 35 -9.62 -42.23 -16.74
N ALA A 36 -10.67 -41.60 -17.28
CA ALA A 36 -11.76 -42.29 -17.98
C ALA A 36 -11.58 -42.43 -19.50
N LEU A 37 -10.49 -41.90 -20.09
CA LEU A 37 -10.33 -41.87 -21.56
C LEU A 37 -9.21 -42.78 -22.11
N THR A 38 -8.50 -43.54 -21.26
CA THR A 38 -7.49 -44.49 -21.73
C THR A 38 -8.07 -45.89 -21.93
N SER A 39 -9.08 -46.02 -22.77
CA SER A 39 -9.48 -47.32 -23.33
C SER A 39 -10.24 -47.13 -24.65
N GLN A 40 -9.59 -46.58 -25.67
CA GLN A 40 -9.85 -47.04 -27.04
C GLN A 40 -8.76 -46.62 -28.00
N ARG A 41 -8.10 -47.66 -28.50
CA ARG A 41 -7.03 -47.66 -29.47
C ARG A 41 -7.62 -47.37 -30.86
N GLN A 42 -7.51 -46.15 -31.37
CA GLN A 42 -7.51 -45.93 -32.83
C GLN A 42 -6.53 -44.85 -33.25
N LYS A 43 -5.73 -45.23 -34.24
CA LYS A 43 -4.65 -44.49 -34.88
C LYS A 43 -5.24 -43.46 -35.82
N GLY A 44 -4.71 -42.24 -35.81
CA GLY A 44 -4.90 -41.26 -36.87
C GLY A 44 -5.51 -39.94 -36.40
N THR A 45 -4.80 -38.86 -36.68
CA THR A 45 -5.34 -37.49 -36.82
C THR A 45 -5.71 -36.74 -35.53
N LEU A 46 -4.78 -36.55 -34.59
CA LEU A 46 -4.97 -35.59 -33.47
C LEU A 46 -3.69 -34.80 -33.14
N VAL A 47 -3.08 -34.15 -34.13
CA VAL A 47 -1.96 -33.20 -33.90
C VAL A 47 -2.30 -31.82 -34.46
N ARG A 48 -3.55 -31.36 -34.28
CA ARG A 48 -3.95 -30.00 -34.70
C ARG A 48 -4.88 -29.24 -33.75
N TYR A 49 -5.23 -29.80 -32.60
CA TYR A 49 -6.13 -29.16 -31.62
C TYR A 49 -5.53 -29.05 -30.20
N LEU A 50 -4.19 -28.96 -30.07
CA LEU A 50 -3.52 -28.83 -28.77
C LEU A 50 -2.80 -27.48 -28.56
N ILE A 51 -2.97 -26.51 -29.45
CA ILE A 51 -2.31 -25.19 -29.38
C ILE A 51 -3.35 -24.06 -29.54
N PHE A 52 -4.44 -24.12 -28.77
CA PHE A 52 -5.46 -23.05 -28.77
C PHE A 52 -6.06 -22.76 -27.38
N LEU A 53 -5.40 -23.18 -26.29
CA LEU A 53 -6.02 -23.20 -24.95
C LEU A 53 -5.23 -22.53 -23.81
N LEU A 54 -4.33 -21.57 -24.09
CA LEU A 54 -3.61 -20.86 -23.01
C LEU A 54 -3.34 -19.37 -23.32
N PHE A 55 -4.29 -18.66 -23.92
CA PHE A 55 -4.35 -17.20 -23.78
C PHE A 55 -5.56 -16.85 -22.93
N SER A 56 -5.47 -17.17 -21.64
CA SER A 56 -6.27 -16.49 -20.64
C SER A 56 -5.79 -15.05 -20.64
N PHE A 57 -6.52 -14.17 -21.32
CA PHE A 57 -6.37 -12.73 -21.08
C PHE A 57 -6.86 -12.51 -19.66
N SER A 58 -5.95 -12.58 -18.70
CA SER A 58 -6.19 -12.02 -17.39
C SER A 58 -6.42 -10.54 -17.61
N LEU A 59 -7.67 -10.11 -17.48
CA LEU A 59 -7.95 -8.79 -16.94
C LEU A 59 -7.07 -8.69 -15.69
N HIS A 60 -6.07 -7.83 -15.76
CA HIS A 60 -5.28 -7.49 -14.60
C HIS A 60 -5.88 -6.20 -14.08
N ALA A 61 -6.27 -6.22 -12.82
CA ALA A 61 -6.30 -5.06 -11.94
C ALA A 61 -5.11 -4.16 -12.30
N GLN A 62 -5.40 -2.94 -12.75
CA GLN A 62 -4.38 -1.97 -13.11
C GLN A 62 -4.33 -0.89 -12.04
N LEU A 63 -3.63 -1.18 -10.94
CA LEU A 63 -3.26 -0.15 -9.98
C LEU A 63 -2.26 0.82 -10.63
N VAL A 64 -2.62 2.10 -10.64
CA VAL A 64 -1.74 3.20 -11.05
C VAL A 64 -1.33 3.97 -9.80
N ILE A 65 -0.02 4.11 -9.57
CA ILE A 65 0.53 4.84 -8.42
C ILE A 65 1.26 6.08 -8.94
N ASP A 66 0.82 7.26 -8.49
CA ASP A 66 1.52 8.53 -8.63
C ASP A 66 2.16 8.87 -7.28
N GLU A 67 3.45 8.54 -7.15
CA GLU A 67 4.22 8.70 -5.91
C GLU A 67 5.22 9.85 -6.04
N THR A 68 5.13 10.84 -5.14
CA THR A 68 5.93 12.06 -5.18
C THR A 68 6.51 12.40 -3.80
N THR A 69 7.50 13.29 -3.78
CA THR A 69 8.08 13.83 -2.55
C THR A 69 8.23 15.34 -2.66
N GLN A 70 7.55 16.07 -1.79
CA GLN A 70 7.70 17.50 -1.58
C GLN A 70 8.69 17.73 -0.45
N ASN A 71 9.74 18.51 -0.72
CA ASN A 71 10.71 18.88 0.30
C ASN A 71 10.50 20.33 0.74
N TYR A 72 10.57 20.59 2.05
CA TYR A 72 10.60 21.94 2.59
C TYR A 72 11.97 22.26 3.20
N ALA A 73 12.51 23.44 2.89
CA ALA A 73 13.85 23.83 3.27
C ALA A 73 13.97 24.12 4.77
N VAL A 74 15.02 23.61 5.40
CA VAL A 74 15.38 23.87 6.80
C VAL A 74 16.83 24.33 6.85
N SER A 75 17.07 25.44 7.55
CA SER A 75 18.41 25.98 7.81
C SER A 75 18.59 26.25 9.30
N ALA A 76 19.78 25.93 9.81
CA ALA A 76 20.16 26.21 11.19
C ALA A 76 21.68 26.33 11.32
N ASP A 77 22.13 27.29 12.13
CA ASP A 77 23.56 27.54 12.36
C ASP A 77 24.12 26.70 13.53
N ALA A 78 23.25 26.19 14.40
CA ALA A 78 23.64 25.39 15.55
C ALA A 78 22.59 24.30 15.89
N PRO A 79 23.00 23.15 16.47
CA PRO A 79 22.08 22.04 16.76
C PRO A 79 20.92 22.40 17.71
N ASP A 80 21.15 23.29 18.66
CA ASP A 80 20.13 23.78 19.61
C ASP A 80 19.01 24.58 18.92
N GLY A 81 19.33 25.28 17.82
CA GLY A 81 18.36 25.99 16.98
C GLY A 81 17.60 25.10 15.99
N LEU A 82 18.04 23.86 15.75
CA LEU A 82 17.52 23.01 14.67
C LEU A 82 16.02 22.67 14.85
N LEU A 83 15.60 22.35 16.08
CA LEU A 83 14.19 22.03 16.35
C LEU A 83 13.27 23.25 16.11
N HIS A 84 13.73 24.45 16.46
CA HIS A 84 12.97 25.67 16.20
C HIS A 84 12.86 25.97 14.71
N ALA A 85 13.96 25.82 13.97
CA ALA A 85 13.98 25.98 12.51
C ALA A 85 13.00 25.01 11.83
N LEU A 86 13.04 23.73 12.23
CA LEU A 86 12.17 22.69 11.70
C LEU A 86 10.69 22.96 11.99
N ASN A 87 10.35 23.32 13.25
CA ASN A 87 8.99 23.69 13.63
C ASN A 87 8.46 24.91 12.87
N SER A 88 9.32 25.86 12.54
CA SER A 88 8.94 27.09 11.84
C SER A 88 8.77 26.88 10.34
N ALA A 89 9.56 25.97 9.75
CA ALA A 89 9.56 25.70 8.33
C ALA A 89 8.49 24.69 7.89
N SER A 90 8.08 23.78 8.79
CA SER A 90 7.12 22.73 8.42
C SER A 90 5.79 23.31 7.91
N PRO A 91 5.33 22.92 6.70
CA PRO A 91 4.05 23.34 6.17
C PRO A 91 2.88 22.54 6.76
N VAL A 92 3.16 21.46 7.50
CA VAL A 92 2.13 20.50 7.92
C VAL A 92 1.69 20.76 9.35
N LYS A 93 0.37 20.92 9.53
CA LYS A 93 -0.28 21.06 10.83
C LYS A 93 -1.36 19.99 10.98
N ARG A 94 -1.30 19.21 12.05
CA ARG A 94 -2.26 18.14 12.39
C ARG A 94 -2.73 18.32 13.83
N ASP A 95 -4.03 18.35 14.06
CA ASP A 95 -4.63 18.53 15.39
C ASP A 95 -4.05 19.72 16.18
N ASN A 96 -3.86 20.84 15.48
CA ASN A 96 -3.21 22.06 15.98
C ASN A 96 -1.75 21.90 16.43
N LYS A 97 -1.07 20.82 16.05
CA LYS A 97 0.36 20.57 16.28
C LYS A 97 1.14 20.62 14.96
N VAL A 98 2.38 21.07 15.04
CA VAL A 98 3.33 20.98 13.93
C VAL A 98 3.90 19.56 13.90
N VAL A 99 3.94 18.96 12.71
CA VAL A 99 4.59 17.66 12.47
C VAL A 99 5.73 17.83 11.47
N HIS A 100 6.74 16.97 11.53
CA HIS A 100 7.97 17.15 10.74
C HIS A 100 8.01 16.33 9.46
N GLY A 101 7.22 15.27 9.37
CA GLY A 101 6.97 14.48 8.17
C GLY A 101 5.47 14.32 7.97
N TYR A 102 5.07 14.03 6.75
CA TYR A 102 3.69 13.68 6.45
C TYR A 102 3.56 12.86 5.18
N THR A 103 2.65 11.88 5.21
CA THR A 103 2.28 11.08 4.06
C THR A 103 0.83 11.37 3.70
N TYR A 104 0.63 12.11 2.61
CA TYR A 104 -0.68 12.34 2.01
C TYR A 104 -1.05 11.18 1.07
N TYR A 105 -2.34 10.85 1.02
CA TYR A 105 -2.85 9.92 0.03
C TYR A 105 -4.27 10.24 -0.44
N ASP A 106 -4.56 9.91 -1.70
CA ASP A 106 -5.91 9.83 -2.26
C ASP A 106 -6.02 8.57 -3.13
N ILE A 107 -6.94 7.67 -2.76
CA ILE A 107 -7.24 6.45 -3.53
C ILE A 107 -8.55 6.67 -4.28
N ARG A 108 -8.51 6.55 -5.61
CA ARG A 108 -9.67 6.68 -6.49
C ARG A 108 -9.81 5.42 -7.33
N TRP A 109 -11.01 5.14 -7.82
CA TRP A 109 -11.24 4.03 -8.74
C TRP A 109 -12.26 4.42 -9.80
N GLN A 110 -12.15 3.77 -10.96
CA GLN A 110 -13.04 3.97 -12.10
C GLN A 110 -13.40 2.61 -12.74
N PHE A 111 -14.62 2.54 -13.26
CA PHE A 111 -15.16 1.38 -13.96
C PHE A 111 -15.45 1.75 -15.41
N TRP A 112 -15.20 0.80 -16.31
CA TRP A 112 -15.66 0.87 -17.69
C TRP A 112 -16.52 -0.36 -17.99
N PHE A 113 -17.64 -0.12 -18.67
CA PHE A 113 -18.65 -1.12 -18.97
C PHE A 113 -18.79 -1.28 -20.48
N ASP A 114 -19.05 -2.49 -20.97
CA ASP A 114 -19.47 -2.66 -22.37
C ASP A 114 -20.96 -2.28 -22.53
N SER A 115 -21.19 -1.17 -23.23
CA SER A 115 -22.54 -0.67 -23.56
C SER A 115 -23.37 -1.56 -24.51
N LYS A 116 -22.76 -2.61 -25.10
CA LYS A 116 -23.41 -3.43 -26.13
C LYS A 116 -24.25 -4.59 -25.58
N SER A 117 -24.03 -5.01 -24.33
CA SER A 117 -24.84 -6.05 -23.69
C SER A 117 -26.00 -5.43 -22.88
N ARG A 118 -27.11 -6.18 -22.76
CA ARG A 118 -28.23 -5.82 -21.87
C ARG A 118 -27.92 -6.08 -20.39
N GLN A 119 -26.72 -6.61 -20.11
CA GLN A 119 -26.19 -6.95 -18.80
C GLN A 119 -24.94 -6.09 -18.58
N CYS A 120 -24.60 -5.79 -17.33
CA CYS A 120 -23.44 -4.96 -17.07
C CYS A 120 -22.16 -5.79 -17.00
N ASP A 121 -21.45 -5.86 -18.12
CA ASP A 121 -20.17 -6.56 -18.18
C ASP A 121 -19.06 -5.54 -17.90
N ILE A 122 -18.42 -5.65 -16.73
CA ILE A 122 -17.24 -4.84 -16.37
C ILE A 122 -16.11 -5.24 -17.31
N ASN A 123 -15.67 -4.33 -18.17
CA ASN A 123 -14.55 -4.60 -19.07
C ASN A 123 -13.21 -4.17 -18.48
N LYS A 124 -13.22 -3.31 -17.46
CA LYS A 124 -12.01 -2.79 -16.81
C LYS A 124 -12.35 -2.14 -15.48
N VAL A 125 -11.48 -2.39 -14.50
CA VAL A 125 -11.35 -1.59 -13.28
C VAL A 125 -9.96 -0.96 -13.27
N THR A 126 -9.85 0.26 -12.77
CA THR A 126 -8.55 0.90 -12.53
C THR A 126 -8.63 1.66 -11.23
N THR A 127 -7.77 1.30 -10.29
CA THR A 127 -7.51 2.06 -9.08
C THR A 127 -6.32 2.98 -9.30
N THR A 128 -6.42 4.22 -8.84
CA THR A 128 -5.34 5.20 -8.86
C THR A 128 -5.05 5.65 -7.44
N LEU A 129 -3.79 5.56 -7.04
CA LEU A 129 -3.27 6.09 -5.79
C LEU A 129 -2.41 7.31 -6.09
N GLU A 130 -2.79 8.45 -5.54
CA GLU A 130 -1.94 9.62 -5.38
C GLU A 130 -1.29 9.54 -4.01
N LEU A 131 0.04 9.55 -3.94
CA LEU A 131 0.82 9.40 -2.71
C LEU A 131 1.91 10.48 -2.69
N GLU A 132 1.92 11.32 -1.66
CA GLU A 132 2.89 12.41 -1.55
C GLU A 132 3.51 12.41 -0.16
N TYR A 133 4.85 12.32 -0.09
CA TYR A 133 5.59 12.55 1.14
C TYR A 133 5.98 14.02 1.23
N THR A 134 5.68 14.66 2.37
CA THR A 134 6.23 15.97 2.73
C THR A 134 7.36 15.76 3.73
N LEU A 135 8.59 16.01 3.32
CA LEU A 135 9.79 15.79 4.14
C LEU A 135 10.64 17.05 4.28
N PRO A 136 11.37 17.21 5.39
CA PRO A 136 12.27 18.34 5.56
C PRO A 136 13.56 18.10 4.79
N GLN A 137 14.16 19.16 4.24
CA GLN A 137 15.44 19.11 3.55
C GLN A 137 16.39 20.14 4.16
N LEU A 138 17.50 19.67 4.72
CA LEU A 138 18.55 20.53 5.26
C LEU A 138 19.27 21.23 4.09
N THR A 139 19.28 22.56 4.10
CA THR A 139 19.93 23.38 3.06
C THR A 139 21.23 23.99 3.60
N ASP A 140 21.14 25.14 4.27
CA ASP A 140 22.28 25.87 4.82
C ASP A 140 22.49 25.51 6.29
N SER A 141 23.65 24.92 6.60
CA SER A 141 23.93 24.37 7.92
C SER A 141 25.43 24.23 8.23
N THR A 142 25.75 24.20 9.51
CA THR A 142 27.09 23.85 10.02
C THR A 142 27.29 22.33 10.08
N GLU A 143 28.54 21.87 10.17
CA GLU A 143 28.85 20.43 10.24
C GLU A 143 28.26 19.75 11.48
N SER A 144 28.15 20.46 12.61
CA SER A 144 27.50 19.94 13.82
C SER A 144 26.00 19.71 13.60
N VAL A 145 25.32 20.61 12.88
CA VAL A 145 23.91 20.46 12.48
C VAL A 145 23.73 19.29 11.52
N LYS A 146 24.59 19.16 10.50
CA LYS A 146 24.55 18.01 9.57
C LYS A 146 24.68 16.68 10.30
N LYS A 147 25.57 16.59 11.29
CA LYS A 147 25.73 15.40 12.12
C LYS A 147 24.44 15.06 12.88
N ALA A 148 23.87 16.02 13.60
CA ALA A 148 22.62 15.83 14.33
C ALA A 148 21.46 15.42 13.39
N TRP A 149 21.35 16.08 12.23
CA TRP A 149 20.37 15.75 11.20
C TRP A 149 20.50 14.31 10.71
N SER A 150 21.72 13.88 10.38
CA SER A 150 21.98 12.53 9.84
C SER A 150 21.64 11.41 10.82
N GLN A 151 21.67 11.68 12.14
CA GLN A 151 21.30 10.71 13.18
C GLN A 151 19.78 10.52 13.29
N TRP A 152 19.00 11.49 12.83
CA TRP A 152 17.55 11.54 12.99
C TRP A 152 16.79 11.30 11.68
N PHE A 153 17.17 11.99 10.59
CA PHE A 153 16.33 12.13 9.40
C PHE A 153 15.94 10.80 8.75
N SER A 154 16.84 9.81 8.74
CA SER A 154 16.52 8.50 8.17
C SER A 154 15.36 7.81 8.89
N TYR A 155 15.23 8.03 10.21
CA TYR A 155 14.13 7.47 10.99
C TYR A 155 12.81 8.19 10.72
N LEU A 156 12.84 9.51 10.53
CA LEU A 156 11.65 10.25 10.10
C LEU A 156 11.20 9.77 8.72
N ALA A 157 12.10 9.73 7.74
CA ALA A 157 11.78 9.32 6.38
C ALA A 157 11.23 7.88 6.34
N GLU A 158 11.81 6.98 7.14
CA GLU A 158 11.34 5.59 7.20
C GLU A 158 9.95 5.45 7.81
N HIS A 159 9.62 6.25 8.84
CA HIS A 159 8.27 6.29 9.43
C HIS A 159 7.21 6.70 8.39
N GLU A 160 7.49 7.74 7.60
CA GLU A 160 6.60 8.17 6.52
C GLU A 160 6.53 7.13 5.38
N HIS A 161 7.65 6.50 5.01
CA HIS A 161 7.64 5.45 4.01
C HIS A 161 6.85 4.20 4.45
N GLU A 162 6.79 3.88 5.74
CA GLU A 162 5.95 2.78 6.23
C GLU A 162 4.46 3.09 6.05
N HIS A 163 4.01 4.31 6.39
CA HIS A 163 2.67 4.77 6.03
C HIS A 163 2.40 4.59 4.53
N GLY A 164 3.36 5.01 3.69
CA GLY A 164 3.27 4.84 2.23
C GLY A 164 3.16 3.38 1.77
N ARG A 165 3.90 2.44 2.40
CA ARG A 165 3.80 1.01 2.11
C ARG A 165 2.44 0.44 2.49
N MET A 166 1.90 0.81 3.64
CA MET A 166 0.56 0.41 4.09
C MET A 166 -0.53 0.92 3.12
N ILE A 167 -0.42 2.18 2.69
CA ILE A 167 -1.35 2.80 1.73
C ILE A 167 -1.30 2.09 0.37
N LYS A 168 -0.09 1.81 -0.15
CA LYS A 168 0.10 1.07 -1.42
C LYS A 168 -0.48 -0.34 -1.35
N ALA A 169 -0.25 -1.05 -0.25
CA ALA A 169 -0.82 -2.39 -0.04
C ALA A 169 -2.35 -2.36 -0.01
N MET A 170 -2.96 -1.35 0.64
CA MET A 170 -4.41 -1.22 0.61
C MET A 170 -4.94 -0.85 -0.78
N ALA A 171 -4.28 0.05 -1.50
CA ALA A 171 -4.70 0.41 -2.86
C ALA A 171 -4.70 -0.80 -3.79
N GLN A 172 -3.70 -1.67 -3.67
CA GLN A 172 -3.63 -2.96 -4.36
C GLN A 172 -4.82 -3.85 -3.98
N ARG A 173 -5.10 -4.00 -2.68
CA ARG A 173 -6.24 -4.79 -2.19
C ARG A 173 -7.58 -4.23 -2.67
N ILE A 174 -7.75 -2.91 -2.71
CA ILE A 174 -8.95 -2.28 -3.28
C ILE A 174 -9.08 -2.68 -4.75
N ASP A 175 -8.03 -2.53 -5.55
CA ASP A 175 -8.06 -2.85 -6.98
C ASP A 175 -8.46 -4.31 -7.24
N GLU A 176 -7.86 -5.26 -6.51
CA GLU A 176 -8.16 -6.68 -6.60
C GLU A 176 -9.60 -7.02 -6.17
N GLN A 177 -10.09 -6.39 -5.10
CA GLN A 177 -11.47 -6.62 -4.61
C GLN A 177 -12.52 -6.01 -5.53
N LEU A 178 -12.21 -4.89 -6.19
CA LEU A 178 -13.11 -4.27 -7.16
C LEU A 178 -13.14 -5.05 -8.48
N GLU A 179 -12.01 -5.61 -8.93
CA GLU A 179 -11.95 -6.51 -10.09
C GLU A 179 -12.72 -7.81 -9.85
N ALA A 180 -12.71 -8.33 -8.62
CA ALA A 180 -13.41 -9.56 -8.26
C ALA A 180 -14.94 -9.40 -8.09
N ILE A 181 -15.51 -8.20 -8.29
CA ILE A 181 -16.96 -8.00 -8.21
C ILE A 181 -17.64 -8.82 -9.32
N PRO A 182 -18.54 -9.76 -8.98
CA PRO A 182 -19.21 -10.56 -9.99
C PRO A 182 -20.13 -9.68 -10.85
N GLU A 183 -20.45 -10.16 -12.06
CA GLU A 183 -21.48 -9.55 -12.90
C GLU A 183 -22.83 -9.59 -12.16
N LEU A 184 -23.26 -8.42 -11.67
CA LEU A 184 -24.45 -8.28 -10.85
C LEU A 184 -25.44 -7.32 -11.51
N GLY A 185 -26.45 -7.89 -12.18
CA GLY A 185 -27.62 -7.14 -12.64
C GLY A 185 -27.27 -5.91 -13.50
N SER A 186 -27.55 -4.71 -12.98
CA SER A 186 -27.33 -3.43 -13.69
C SER A 186 -26.04 -2.74 -13.25
N CYS A 187 -25.46 -1.89 -14.09
CA CYS A 187 -24.21 -1.16 -13.76
C CYS A 187 -24.31 -0.34 -12.47
N ARG A 188 -25.49 0.22 -12.18
CA ARG A 188 -25.74 0.91 -10.93
C ARG A 188 -25.54 0.02 -9.69
N VAL A 189 -25.90 -1.25 -9.78
CA VAL A 189 -25.74 -2.22 -8.67
C VAL A 189 -24.25 -2.51 -8.46
N ILE A 190 -23.50 -2.69 -9.55
CA ILE A 190 -22.04 -2.87 -9.50
C ILE A 190 -21.35 -1.64 -8.90
N GLU A 191 -21.69 -0.43 -9.35
CA GLU A 191 -21.14 0.82 -8.81
C GLU A 191 -21.42 0.99 -7.32
N GLN A 192 -22.64 0.64 -6.87
CA GLN A 192 -23.00 0.66 -5.45
C GLN A 192 -22.19 -0.36 -4.65
N GLN A 193 -22.05 -1.59 -5.17
CA GLN A 193 -21.25 -2.63 -4.52
C GLN A 193 -19.77 -2.23 -4.42
N ALA A 194 -19.22 -1.66 -5.48
CA ALA A 194 -17.86 -1.13 -5.50
C ALA A 194 -17.66 -0.01 -4.48
N ALA A 195 -18.61 0.93 -4.40
CA ALA A 195 -18.55 2.01 -3.41
C ALA A 195 -18.58 1.45 -1.98
N LEU A 196 -19.39 0.43 -1.71
CA LEU A 196 -19.42 -0.22 -0.39
C LEU A 196 -18.08 -0.88 -0.05
N ILE A 197 -17.52 -1.68 -0.96
CA ILE A 197 -16.23 -2.36 -0.78
C ILE A 197 -15.10 -1.34 -0.58
N GLY A 198 -14.97 -0.39 -1.51
CA GLY A 198 -13.91 0.61 -1.49
C GLY A 198 -13.97 1.51 -0.25
N ASN A 199 -15.16 1.93 0.18
CA ASN A 199 -15.30 2.74 1.39
C ASN A 199 -14.98 1.94 2.67
N ALA A 200 -15.37 0.67 2.73
CA ALA A 200 -15.02 -0.19 3.87
C ALA A 200 -13.50 -0.37 3.97
N LEU A 201 -12.82 -0.64 2.86
CA LEU A 201 -11.35 -0.78 2.82
C LEU A 201 -10.62 0.54 3.12
N LYS A 202 -11.14 1.69 2.66
CA LYS A 202 -10.63 3.02 3.04
C LYS A 202 -10.75 3.26 4.54
N GLN A 203 -11.86 2.86 5.16
CA GLN A 203 -12.04 2.94 6.61
C GLN A 203 -11.07 2.02 7.36
N GLU A 204 -10.87 0.79 6.86
CA GLU A 204 -9.89 -0.15 7.39
C GLU A 204 -8.47 0.45 7.35
N LEU A 205 -8.07 1.05 6.23
CA LEU A 205 -6.78 1.73 6.10
C LEU A 205 -6.63 2.88 7.10
N ALA A 206 -7.65 3.74 7.23
CA ALA A 206 -7.59 4.83 8.20
C ALA A 206 -7.35 4.33 9.64
N GLN A 207 -7.99 3.21 10.00
CA GLN A 207 -7.77 2.56 11.31
C GLN A 207 -6.37 1.97 11.43
N GLN A 208 -5.85 1.33 10.39
CA GLN A 208 -4.49 0.77 10.37
C GLN A 208 -3.42 1.85 10.52
N LEU A 209 -3.52 2.95 9.78
CA LEU A 209 -2.58 4.08 9.87
C LEU A 209 -2.63 4.72 11.27
N GLN A 210 -3.83 4.93 11.81
CA GLN A 210 -3.99 5.43 13.18
C GLN A 210 -3.37 4.48 14.21
N ALA A 211 -3.61 3.17 14.09
CA ALA A 211 -3.06 2.19 15.01
C ALA A 211 -1.52 2.13 14.92
N TYR A 212 -0.96 2.28 13.72
CA TYR A 212 0.50 2.35 13.53
C TYR A 212 1.10 3.59 14.21
N ASP A 213 0.47 4.76 14.05
CA ASP A 213 0.85 5.97 14.77
C ASP A 213 0.76 5.80 16.29
N GLU A 214 -0.35 5.23 16.80
CA GLU A 214 -0.52 4.99 18.23
C GLU A 214 0.53 4.02 18.78
N GLN A 215 0.82 2.93 18.06
CA GLN A 215 1.80 1.92 18.45
C GLN A 215 3.23 2.47 18.48
N THR A 216 3.57 3.31 17.51
CA THR A 216 4.92 3.90 17.39
C THR A 216 5.08 5.18 18.21
N ASN A 217 4.02 5.62 18.90
CA ASN A 217 3.92 6.93 19.52
C ASN A 217 4.28 8.05 18.53
N HIS A 218 3.63 8.02 17.37
CA HIS A 218 3.84 8.89 16.22
C HIS A 218 5.31 8.87 15.77
N GLY A 219 5.87 7.67 15.59
CA GLY A 219 7.27 7.43 15.19
C GLY A 219 8.31 7.64 16.29
N ARG A 220 7.93 8.08 17.51
CA ARG A 220 8.91 8.32 18.59
C ARG A 220 9.68 7.06 18.97
N THR A 221 9.01 5.90 19.07
CA THR A 221 9.69 4.64 19.39
C THR A 221 10.59 4.14 18.27
N GLU A 222 10.39 4.66 17.05
CA GLU A 222 11.22 4.41 15.87
C GLU A 222 12.34 5.45 15.73
N LYS A 223 12.50 6.33 16.74
CA LYS A 223 13.49 7.43 16.76
C LYS A 223 13.21 8.53 15.74
N ALA A 224 11.98 8.66 15.25
CA ALA A 224 11.60 9.71 14.30
C ALA A 224 11.45 11.11 14.94
N TRP A 225 11.72 11.28 16.24
CA TRP A 225 11.59 12.55 16.95
C TRP A 225 12.94 13.23 17.14
N LEU A 226 13.15 14.37 16.46
CA LEU A 226 14.42 15.11 16.49
C LEU A 226 14.89 15.44 17.92
N VAL A 227 13.97 15.81 18.80
CA VAL A 227 14.28 16.21 20.19
C VAL A 227 15.01 15.12 20.96
N ASP A 228 14.73 13.85 20.69
CA ASP A 228 15.37 12.72 21.37
C ASP A 228 16.83 12.52 20.91
N HIS A 229 17.21 13.05 19.74
CA HIS A 229 18.58 13.02 19.22
C HIS A 229 19.42 14.22 19.67
N LEU A 230 18.79 15.38 19.90
CA LEU A 230 19.51 16.58 20.35
C LEU A 230 19.99 16.46 21.81
N GLN A 231 19.23 15.76 22.66
CA GLN A 231 19.56 15.55 24.08
C GLN A 231 20.67 14.50 24.30
N ALA A 232 20.96 13.68 23.29
CA ALA A 232 21.93 12.58 23.38
C ALA A 232 23.39 13.02 23.12
N THR A 233 23.64 14.29 22.85
CA THR A 233 24.99 14.85 22.69
C THR A 233 25.48 15.40 24.05
N PRO A 234 26.29 14.66 24.82
CA PRO A 234 26.98 15.25 25.96
C PRO A 234 27.98 16.30 25.46
N ASN A 235 28.07 17.40 26.20
CA ASN A 235 29.12 18.42 26.05
C ASN A 235 30.53 17.80 26.09
#